data_AF-A0A7X3S4E3-F1
#
_entry.id   AF-A0A7X3S4E3-F1
#
_cell.length_a   1.000
_cell.length_b   1.000
_cell.length_c   1.000
_cell.angle_alpha   90.00
_cell.angle_beta   90.00
_cell.angle_gamma   90.00
#
_symmetry.space_group_name_H-M   'P 1'
#
loop_
_entity.id
_entity.type
_entity.pdbx_description
1 polymer ?
#
loop_
_entity_poly.entity_id
_entity_poly.type
_entity_poly.pdbx_seq_one_letter_code
_entity_poly.pdbx_strand_id
1 'polypeptide(L)'
;MRNADKHSLRPQTRQMIRDVFARLDYDALGDIYCEEGGEAFWKAHKNKCQTMGIRIGEALKQRLPQKGKSLYVGAGVAELPLLVLETLEMNRTVQAHNLREREVDVLNRACDGLPFTVHATAAQTARGTFDHLWIASVLNDPECFPETSALAYGRADPVRFDPVAFQQERTQIQELLDACLPKLSRPGILSTTVEEVTWMEDWLTRNRILCHVEEQLYPTAIVGDPLCFIRLEPTKKRKR
;
A
#
# COMPACT_ATOMS: atom_id res chain seq x y z
N MET A 1 24.19 -16.00 -18.26
CA MET A 1 23.19 -14.91 -18.45
C MET A 1 21.87 -15.54 -18.91
N ARG A 2 20.92 -15.78 -17.98
CA ARG A 2 19.51 -16.17 -18.26
C ARG A 2 18.82 -16.49 -16.92
N ASN A 3 18.20 -15.47 -16.29
CA ASN A 3 17.12 -15.58 -15.28
C ASN A 3 16.71 -14.20 -14.70
N ALA A 4 17.56 -13.16 -14.82
CA ALA A 4 17.23 -11.81 -14.32
C ALA A 4 16.12 -11.09 -15.13
N ASP A 5 15.95 -11.41 -16.41
CA ASP A 5 15.00 -10.71 -17.29
C ASP A 5 13.53 -11.10 -17.06
N LYS A 6 13.24 -12.25 -16.45
CA LYS A 6 11.86 -12.74 -16.35
C LYS A 6 11.03 -11.97 -15.31
N HIS A 7 11.71 -11.38 -14.33
CA HIS A 7 11.08 -10.69 -13.19
C HIS A 7 11.17 -9.17 -13.27
N SER A 8 12.04 -8.65 -14.13
CA SER A 8 12.14 -7.22 -14.39
C SER A 8 10.87 -6.69 -15.07
N LEU A 9 10.51 -5.43 -14.82
CA LEU A 9 9.46 -4.75 -15.58
C LEU A 9 9.84 -4.61 -17.06
N ARG A 10 8.85 -4.72 -17.95
CA ARG A 10 9.07 -4.43 -19.38
C ARG A 10 9.51 -2.97 -19.56
N PRO A 11 10.34 -2.66 -20.57
CA PRO A 11 10.79 -1.30 -20.85
C PRO A 11 9.63 -0.29 -21.01
N GLN A 12 8.54 -0.72 -21.64
CA GLN A 12 7.33 0.10 -21.84
C GLN A 12 6.66 0.47 -20.52
N THR A 13 6.53 -0.50 -19.59
CA THR A 13 6.00 -0.26 -18.24
C THR A 13 6.88 0.72 -17.48
N ARG A 14 8.21 0.55 -17.53
CA ARG A 14 9.16 1.48 -16.89
C ARG A 14 9.09 2.89 -17.49
N GLN A 15 8.94 3.00 -18.80
CA GLN A 15 8.74 4.30 -19.47
C GLN A 15 7.44 4.96 -19.00
N MET A 16 6.34 4.21 -18.95
CA MET A 16 5.06 4.75 -18.48
C MET A 16 5.15 5.25 -17.03
N ILE A 17 5.84 4.53 -16.15
CA ILE A 17 6.08 5.00 -14.78
C ILE A 17 6.88 6.31 -14.80
N ARG A 18 7.90 6.46 -15.66
CA ARG A 18 8.60 7.75 -15.82
C ARG A 18 7.67 8.86 -16.28
N ASP A 19 6.82 8.58 -17.25
CA ASP A 19 5.92 9.58 -17.81
C ASP A 19 4.84 10.02 -16.81
N VAL A 20 4.32 9.11 -15.97
CA VAL A 20 3.44 9.47 -14.86
C VAL A 20 4.15 10.38 -13.87
N PHE A 21 5.36 10.00 -13.41
CA PHE A 21 6.11 10.82 -12.46
C PHE A 21 6.54 12.17 -13.03
N ALA A 22 6.76 12.29 -14.34
CA ALA A 22 7.04 13.56 -14.99
C ALA A 22 5.81 14.49 -15.07
N ARG A 23 4.60 13.92 -15.02
CA ARG A 23 3.31 14.64 -15.08
C ARG A 23 2.77 15.05 -13.71
N LEU A 24 3.32 14.52 -12.61
CA LEU A 24 2.86 14.87 -11.26
C LEU A 24 3.09 16.36 -10.97
N ASP A 25 2.05 16.98 -10.40
CA ASP A 25 2.10 18.34 -9.89
C ASP A 25 2.74 18.32 -8.49
N TYR A 26 4.07 18.44 -8.44
CA TYR A 26 4.83 18.37 -7.20
C TYR A 26 4.64 19.57 -6.28
N ASP A 27 4.19 20.71 -6.81
CA ASP A 27 3.89 21.88 -6.00
C ASP A 27 2.60 21.61 -5.23
N ALA A 28 1.54 21.16 -5.92
CA ALA A 28 0.29 20.75 -5.26
C ALA A 28 0.49 19.59 -4.28
N LEU A 29 1.34 18.60 -4.62
CA LEU A 29 1.69 17.52 -3.69
C LEU A 29 2.51 18.01 -2.50
N GLY A 30 3.32 19.06 -2.67
CA GLY A 30 4.08 19.68 -1.60
C GLY A 30 3.16 20.20 -0.49
N ASP A 31 2.12 20.93 -0.88
CA ASP A 31 1.10 21.46 0.04
C ASP A 31 0.23 20.37 0.70
N ILE A 32 0.18 19.18 0.11
CA ILE A 32 -0.60 18.05 0.65
C ILE A 32 0.22 17.25 1.65
N TYR A 33 1.50 17.01 1.38
CA TYR A 33 2.36 16.14 2.17
C TYR A 33 3.14 16.87 3.27
N CYS A 34 3.22 18.20 3.19
CA CYS A 34 4.07 18.98 4.07
C CYS A 34 3.36 20.27 4.49
N GLU A 35 3.42 20.60 5.78
CA GLU A 35 3.06 21.94 6.26
C GLU A 35 4.03 23.00 5.71
N GLU A 36 5.32 22.67 5.63
CA GLU A 36 6.37 23.50 5.06
C GLU A 36 7.41 22.66 4.29
N GLY A 37 8.08 23.25 3.29
CA GLY A 37 9.23 22.63 2.62
C GLY A 37 8.91 21.57 1.57
N GLY A 38 7.71 21.56 1.01
CA GLY A 38 7.26 20.59 -0.01
C GLY A 38 8.19 20.42 -1.22
N GLU A 39 8.79 21.51 -1.72
CA GLU A 39 9.75 21.44 -2.84
C GLU A 39 10.98 20.58 -2.47
N ALA A 40 11.58 20.84 -1.30
CA ALA A 40 12.74 20.11 -0.82
C ALA A 40 12.39 18.64 -0.56
N PHE A 41 11.21 18.39 0.01
CA PHE A 41 10.68 17.05 0.21
C PHE A 41 10.59 16.29 -1.12
N TRP A 42 9.89 16.81 -2.14
CA TRP A 42 9.72 16.09 -3.40
C TRP A 42 11.01 15.97 -4.21
N LYS A 43 11.93 16.94 -4.11
CA LYS A 43 13.27 16.82 -4.68
C LYS A 43 14.04 15.63 -4.12
N ALA A 44 13.87 15.32 -2.83
CA ALA A 44 14.52 14.19 -2.17
C ALA A 44 13.81 12.83 -2.41
N HIS A 45 12.49 12.83 -2.62
CA HIS A 45 11.69 11.60 -2.59
C HIS A 45 11.16 11.13 -3.96
N LYS A 46 10.96 12.01 -4.96
CA LYS A 46 10.30 11.60 -6.22
C LYS A 46 11.03 10.46 -6.96
N ASN A 47 12.35 10.52 -7.03
CA ASN A 47 13.15 9.47 -7.68
C ASN A 47 13.18 8.17 -6.84
N LYS A 48 13.10 8.30 -5.50
CA LYS A 48 12.99 7.15 -4.61
C LYS A 48 11.65 6.44 -4.80
N CYS A 49 10.54 7.18 -4.87
CA CYS A 49 9.20 6.64 -5.14
C CYS A 49 9.18 5.82 -6.42
N GLN A 50 9.75 6.34 -7.49
CA GLN A 50 9.87 5.61 -8.74
C GLN A 50 10.75 4.35 -8.61
N THR A 51 11.98 4.49 -8.13
CA THR A 51 12.96 3.39 -8.14
C THR A 51 12.63 2.29 -7.16
N MET A 52 12.19 2.64 -5.95
CA MET A 52 11.83 1.69 -4.89
C MET A 52 10.47 1.06 -5.19
N GLY A 53 9.51 1.84 -5.69
CA GLY A 53 8.22 1.30 -6.14
C GLY A 53 8.38 0.32 -7.31
N ILE A 54 9.30 0.54 -8.26
CA ILE A 54 9.63 -0.46 -9.28
C ILE A 54 10.17 -1.74 -8.65
N ARG A 55 11.09 -1.67 -7.69
CA ARG A 55 11.65 -2.86 -7.01
C ARG A 55 10.57 -3.65 -6.26
N ILE A 56 9.68 -2.96 -5.55
CA ILE A 56 8.54 -3.59 -4.88
C ILE A 56 7.61 -4.22 -5.92
N GLY A 57 7.34 -3.53 -7.03
CA GLY A 57 6.56 -4.08 -8.15
C GLY A 57 7.16 -5.37 -8.73
N GLU A 58 8.47 -5.42 -8.94
CA GLU A 58 9.16 -6.65 -9.40
C GLU A 58 9.04 -7.79 -8.40
N ALA A 59 9.01 -7.48 -7.11
CA ALA A 59 8.75 -8.45 -6.05
C ALA A 59 7.30 -8.93 -6.07
N LEU A 60 6.32 -8.03 -6.19
CA LEU A 60 4.90 -8.37 -6.31
C LEU A 60 4.61 -9.21 -7.55
N LYS A 61 5.22 -8.88 -8.70
CA LYS A 61 5.07 -9.63 -9.95
C LYS A 61 5.45 -11.11 -9.82
N GLN A 62 6.36 -11.44 -8.90
CA GLN A 62 6.77 -12.82 -8.62
C GLN A 62 5.75 -13.59 -7.76
N ARG A 63 4.88 -12.86 -7.05
CA ARG A 63 3.96 -13.41 -6.05
C ARG A 63 2.53 -13.44 -6.54
N LEU A 64 2.15 -12.49 -7.40
CA LEU A 64 0.79 -12.32 -7.86
C LEU A 64 0.54 -13.04 -9.19
N PRO A 65 -0.65 -13.64 -9.36
CA PRO A 65 -1.06 -14.18 -10.65
C PRO A 65 -1.35 -13.05 -11.64
N GLN A 66 -1.20 -13.37 -12.92
CA GLN A 66 -1.75 -12.55 -14.02
C GLN A 66 -3.28 -12.51 -13.92
N LYS A 67 -3.91 -11.42 -14.35
CA LYS A 67 -5.37 -11.26 -14.43
C LYS A 67 -6.14 -11.42 -13.11
N GLY A 68 -5.46 -11.26 -11.97
CA GLY A 68 -6.09 -11.22 -10.66
C GLY A 68 -6.66 -9.86 -10.28
N LYS A 69 -7.03 -9.70 -9.01
CA LYS A 69 -7.63 -8.48 -8.45
C LYS A 69 -6.89 -7.99 -7.22
N SER A 70 -6.62 -6.68 -7.17
CA SER A 70 -5.94 -6.03 -6.04
C SER A 70 -6.80 -4.92 -5.44
N LEU A 71 -6.79 -4.83 -4.11
CA LEU A 71 -7.33 -3.71 -3.35
C LEU A 71 -6.17 -2.95 -2.71
N TYR A 72 -6.05 -1.66 -3.01
CA TYR A 72 -5.10 -0.75 -2.35
C TYR A 72 -5.83 0.18 -1.41
N VAL A 73 -5.45 0.12 -0.13
CA VAL A 73 -5.91 1.02 0.93
C VAL A 73 -4.85 2.09 1.12
N GLY A 74 -5.24 3.37 1.01
CA GLY A 74 -4.32 4.50 1.17
C GLY A 74 -3.35 4.69 0.00
N ALA A 75 -3.78 4.43 -1.24
CA ALA A 75 -2.91 4.54 -2.40
C ALA A 75 -2.45 5.99 -2.65
N GLY A 76 -1.15 6.24 -2.53
CA GLY A 76 -0.54 7.55 -2.77
C GLY A 76 0.47 7.54 -3.92
N VAL A 77 1.38 8.51 -3.92
CA VAL A 77 2.44 8.65 -4.95
C VAL A 77 3.36 7.42 -5.00
N ALA A 78 3.64 6.80 -3.84
CA ALA A 78 4.54 5.66 -3.73
C ALA A 78 3.97 4.39 -4.41
N GLU A 79 2.64 4.27 -4.51
CA GLU A 79 1.95 3.12 -5.07
C GLU A 79 1.83 3.18 -6.60
N LEU A 80 2.01 4.36 -7.23
CA LEU A 80 1.87 4.54 -8.68
C LEU A 80 2.66 3.52 -9.53
N PRO A 81 3.93 3.20 -9.23
CA PRO A 81 4.67 2.18 -9.99
C PRO A 81 3.99 0.81 -9.99
N LEU A 82 3.37 0.44 -8.86
CA LEU A 82 2.69 -0.84 -8.68
C LEU A 82 1.37 -0.86 -9.45
N LEU A 83 0.58 0.22 -9.35
CA LEU A 83 -0.69 0.37 -10.08
C LEU A 83 -0.47 0.28 -11.60
N VAL A 84 0.55 0.96 -12.11
CA VAL A 84 0.94 0.91 -13.53
C VAL A 84 1.38 -0.49 -13.93
N LEU A 85 2.23 -1.14 -13.13
CA LEU A 85 2.69 -2.51 -13.39
C LEU A 85 1.53 -3.50 -13.43
N GLU A 86 0.72 -3.52 -12.39
CA GLU A 86 -0.35 -4.51 -12.23
C GLU A 86 -1.36 -4.43 -13.36
N THR A 87 -1.71 -3.21 -13.78
CA THR A 87 -2.73 -3.02 -14.82
C THR A 87 -2.19 -3.18 -16.23
N LEU A 88 -1.05 -2.57 -16.58
CA LEU A 88 -0.53 -2.60 -17.95
C LEU A 88 0.24 -3.88 -18.29
N GLU A 89 0.91 -4.48 -17.31
CA GLU A 89 1.77 -5.64 -17.54
C GLU A 89 1.18 -6.93 -17.00
N MET A 90 0.47 -6.88 -15.89
CA MET A 90 -0.15 -8.08 -15.32
C MET A 90 -1.62 -8.26 -15.70
N ASN A 91 -2.20 -7.29 -16.41
CA ASN A 91 -3.61 -7.24 -16.81
C ASN A 91 -4.55 -7.50 -15.63
N ARG A 92 -4.18 -7.02 -14.44
CA ARG A 92 -4.94 -7.16 -13.20
C ARG A 92 -5.97 -6.04 -13.09
N THR A 93 -7.07 -6.32 -12.42
CA THR A 93 -8.04 -5.29 -12.03
C THR A 93 -7.62 -4.72 -10.68
N VAL A 94 -7.46 -3.40 -10.60
CA VAL A 94 -7.06 -2.75 -9.35
C VAL A 94 -8.18 -1.82 -8.87
N GLN A 95 -8.54 -1.91 -7.59
CA GLN A 95 -9.33 -0.91 -6.89
C GLN A 95 -8.41 -0.19 -5.92
N ALA A 96 -8.10 1.07 -6.21
CA ALA A 96 -7.24 1.90 -5.38
C ALA A 96 -8.06 2.99 -4.70
N HIS A 97 -7.86 3.15 -3.39
CA HIS A 97 -8.63 4.06 -2.55
C HIS A 97 -7.70 4.93 -1.71
N ASN A 98 -8.02 6.21 -1.60
CA ASN A 98 -7.35 7.17 -0.72
C ASN A 98 -8.41 8.15 -0.20
N LEU A 99 -8.29 8.60 1.05
CA LEU A 99 -9.24 9.52 1.69
C LEU A 99 -8.99 10.99 1.29
N ARG A 100 -7.77 11.33 0.84
CA ARG A 100 -7.38 12.70 0.49
C ARG A 100 -7.81 13.04 -0.94
N GLU A 101 -8.99 13.64 -1.10
CA GLU A 101 -9.55 14.03 -2.42
C GLU A 101 -8.58 14.87 -3.26
N ARG A 102 -7.93 15.88 -2.65
CA ARG A 102 -6.94 16.72 -3.33
C ARG A 102 -5.75 15.92 -3.88
N GLU A 103 -5.30 14.90 -3.15
CA GLU A 103 -4.22 14.04 -3.60
C GLU A 103 -4.68 13.18 -4.78
N VAL A 104 -5.84 12.55 -4.62
CA VAL A 104 -6.46 11.71 -5.66
C VAL A 104 -6.62 12.47 -6.98
N ASP A 105 -7.03 13.73 -6.93
CA ASP A 105 -7.13 14.59 -8.10
C ASP A 105 -5.79 14.78 -8.82
N VAL A 106 -4.70 15.02 -8.08
CA VAL A 106 -3.36 15.15 -8.66
C VAL A 106 -2.91 13.82 -9.27
N LEU A 107 -3.09 12.71 -8.55
CA LEU A 107 -2.72 11.37 -9.01
C LEU A 107 -3.47 11.00 -10.30
N ASN A 108 -4.78 11.18 -10.32
CA ASN A 108 -5.62 10.83 -11.47
C ASN A 108 -5.30 11.71 -12.70
N ARG A 109 -5.02 13.00 -12.53
CA ARG A 109 -4.54 13.85 -13.64
C ARG A 109 -3.22 13.33 -14.22
N ALA A 110 -2.26 12.96 -13.38
CA ALA A 110 -0.99 12.41 -13.84
C ALA A 110 -1.13 11.01 -14.46
N CYS A 111 -2.18 10.26 -14.11
CA CYS A 111 -2.49 8.93 -14.62
C CYS A 111 -3.51 8.93 -15.77
N ASP A 112 -3.88 10.08 -16.32
CA ASP A 112 -4.85 10.15 -17.41
C ASP A 112 -4.46 9.24 -18.59
N GLY A 113 -5.46 8.54 -19.14
CA GLY A 113 -5.32 7.52 -20.17
C GLY A 113 -4.88 6.12 -19.70
N LEU A 114 -4.66 5.90 -18.39
CA LEU A 114 -4.33 4.59 -17.84
C LEU A 114 -5.57 3.78 -17.44
N PRO A 115 -5.50 2.44 -17.45
CA PRO A 115 -6.65 1.57 -17.16
C PRO A 115 -6.93 1.39 -15.65
N PHE A 116 -6.73 2.45 -14.86
CA PHE A 116 -7.12 2.52 -13.46
C PHE A 116 -7.41 3.95 -13.03
N THR A 117 -8.06 4.08 -11.89
CA THR A 117 -8.34 5.36 -11.23
C THR A 117 -8.18 5.14 -9.73
N VAL A 118 -7.67 6.15 -9.03
CA VAL A 118 -7.69 6.18 -7.57
C VAL A 118 -9.01 6.83 -7.14
N HIS A 119 -9.73 6.20 -6.23
CA HIS A 119 -11.00 6.70 -5.71
C HIS A 119 -10.79 7.49 -4.43
N ALA A 120 -11.34 8.71 -4.37
CA ALA A 120 -11.40 9.56 -3.18
C ALA A 120 -12.47 9.06 -2.19
N THR A 121 -12.36 7.80 -1.77
CA THR A 121 -13.33 7.14 -0.89
C THR A 121 -12.63 6.14 0.02
N ALA A 122 -13.28 5.80 1.12
CA ALA A 122 -12.82 4.79 2.05
C ALA A 122 -12.74 3.39 1.39
N ALA A 123 -11.64 2.67 1.59
CA ALA A 123 -11.44 1.34 0.98
C ALA A 123 -12.46 0.29 1.46
N GLN A 124 -13.11 0.53 2.60
CA GLN A 124 -14.24 -0.26 3.09
C GLN A 124 -15.38 -0.33 2.06
N THR A 125 -15.52 0.66 1.18
CA THR A 125 -16.54 0.69 0.12
C THR A 125 -16.25 -0.26 -1.05
N ALA A 126 -14.99 -0.72 -1.18
CA ALA A 126 -14.58 -1.67 -2.22
C ALA A 126 -15.43 -2.95 -2.18
N ARG A 127 -15.91 -3.40 -3.33
CA ARG A 127 -16.78 -4.59 -3.43
C ARG A 127 -16.07 -5.74 -4.13
N GLY A 128 -16.34 -6.94 -3.64
CA GLY A 128 -15.86 -8.19 -4.22
C GLY A 128 -14.71 -8.80 -3.42
N THR A 129 -14.05 -9.76 -4.06
CA THR A 129 -12.92 -10.50 -3.49
C THR A 129 -11.65 -10.20 -4.30
N PHE A 130 -10.53 -10.07 -3.60
CA PHE A 130 -9.23 -9.70 -4.13
C PHE A 130 -8.21 -10.77 -3.78
N ASP A 131 -7.29 -11.09 -4.69
CA ASP A 131 -6.17 -12.01 -4.39
C ASP A 131 -4.91 -11.29 -3.90
N HIS A 132 -4.96 -9.96 -3.90
CA HIS A 132 -3.98 -9.07 -3.30
C HIS A 132 -4.67 -7.95 -2.50
N LEU A 133 -4.21 -7.70 -1.29
CA LEU A 133 -4.59 -6.56 -0.47
C LEU A 133 -3.33 -5.79 -0.07
N TRP A 134 -3.35 -4.48 -0.27
CA TRP A 134 -2.27 -3.58 0.10
C TRP A 134 -2.75 -2.61 1.18
N ILE A 135 -2.08 -2.64 2.34
CA ILE A 135 -2.27 -1.71 3.45
C ILE A 135 -0.87 -1.40 3.97
N ALA A 136 -0.26 -0.31 3.51
CA ALA A 136 1.10 0.07 3.88
C ALA A 136 1.15 1.55 4.29
N SER A 137 1.69 1.84 5.47
CA SER A 137 1.78 3.20 6.02
C SER A 137 0.42 3.92 6.17
N VAL A 138 -0.62 3.16 6.52
CA VAL A 138 -2.00 3.64 6.71
C VAL A 138 -2.37 3.66 8.19
N LEU A 139 -2.10 2.57 8.90
CA LEU A 139 -2.50 2.36 10.30
C LEU A 139 -1.60 3.10 11.30
N ASN A 140 -0.48 3.63 10.83
CA ASN A 140 0.47 4.44 11.58
C ASN A 140 0.67 5.84 10.98
N ASP A 141 -0.24 6.28 10.10
CA ASP A 141 -0.28 7.65 9.59
C ASP A 141 -0.36 8.63 10.77
N PRO A 142 0.66 9.48 11.01
CA PRO A 142 0.69 10.36 12.16
C PRO A 142 -0.42 11.42 12.16
N GLU A 143 -1.03 11.72 11.01
CA GLU A 143 -2.15 12.65 10.93
C GLU A 143 -3.46 12.01 11.39
N CYS A 144 -3.68 10.75 11.04
CA CYS A 144 -4.91 10.02 11.38
C CYS A 144 -4.81 9.29 12.73
N PHE A 145 -3.63 8.78 13.07
CA PHE A 145 -3.38 7.91 14.22
C PHE A 145 -2.11 8.35 14.98
N PRO A 146 -2.08 9.57 15.56
CA PRO A 146 -0.90 10.12 16.23
C PRO A 146 -0.36 9.22 17.35
N GLU A 147 -1.21 8.65 18.21
CA GLU A 147 -0.76 7.83 19.34
C GLU A 147 -0.22 6.47 18.86
N THR A 148 -0.88 5.86 17.89
CA THR A 148 -0.44 4.61 17.26
C THR A 148 0.87 4.81 16.51
N SER A 149 1.02 5.91 15.78
CA SER A 149 2.26 6.28 15.11
C SER A 149 3.38 6.49 16.13
N ALA A 150 3.12 7.22 17.22
CA ALA A 150 4.11 7.43 18.27
C ALA A 150 4.58 6.11 18.89
N LEU A 151 3.68 5.16 19.15
CA LEU A 151 4.03 3.83 19.66
C LEU A 151 4.82 3.00 18.64
N ALA A 152 4.35 2.93 17.39
CA ALA A 152 4.96 2.14 16.33
C ALA A 152 6.43 2.53 16.08
N TYR A 153 6.74 3.82 16.17
CA TYR A 153 8.09 4.34 15.99
C TYR A 153 8.87 4.52 17.30
N GLY A 154 8.34 4.07 18.45
CA GLY A 154 9.02 4.19 19.75
C GLY A 154 9.23 5.64 20.22
N ARG A 155 8.36 6.56 19.78
CA ARG A 155 8.38 8.00 20.10
C ARG A 155 7.34 8.41 21.15
N ALA A 156 6.55 7.46 21.66
CA ALA A 156 5.54 7.74 22.67
C ALA A 156 6.16 8.28 23.96
N ASP A 157 5.74 9.47 24.37
CA ASP A 157 6.12 10.10 25.63
C ASP A 157 5.21 9.58 26.75
N PRO A 158 5.72 8.90 27.80
CA PRO A 158 4.91 8.37 28.88
C PRO A 158 4.04 9.41 29.62
N VAL A 159 4.39 10.69 29.55
CA VAL A 159 3.67 11.79 30.20
C VAL A 159 2.59 12.38 29.30
N ARG A 160 2.79 12.37 27.98
CA ARG A 160 1.88 12.99 27.00
C ARG A 160 0.99 12.01 26.26
N PHE A 161 1.35 10.73 26.26
CA PHE A 161 0.60 9.67 25.62
C PHE A 161 -0.85 9.66 26.14
N ASP A 162 -1.81 9.74 25.22
CA ASP A 162 -3.22 9.72 25.56
C ASP A 162 -3.80 8.31 25.36
N PRO A 163 -3.98 7.52 26.45
CA PRO A 163 -4.52 6.17 26.33
C PRO A 163 -5.97 6.13 25.85
N VAL A 164 -6.75 7.21 26.02
CA VAL A 164 -8.13 7.28 25.54
C VAL A 164 -8.14 7.52 24.04
N ALA A 165 -7.34 8.46 23.54
CA ALA A 165 -7.18 8.69 22.11
C ALA A 165 -6.64 7.43 21.40
N PHE A 166 -5.59 6.81 21.95
CA PHE A 166 -5.08 5.54 21.43
C PHE A 166 -6.16 4.46 21.36
N GLN A 167 -7.01 4.33 22.38
CA GLN A 167 -8.09 3.35 22.35
C GLN A 167 -9.12 3.63 21.24
N GLN A 168 -9.38 4.89 20.90
CA GLN A 168 -10.24 5.26 19.77
C GLN A 168 -9.58 4.93 18.43
N GLU A 169 -8.30 5.25 18.26
CA GLU A 169 -7.52 4.91 17.07
C GLU A 169 -7.52 3.39 16.83
N ARG A 170 -7.32 2.59 17.89
CA ARG A 170 -7.42 1.12 17.82
C ARG A 170 -8.75 0.63 17.30
N THR A 171 -9.85 1.24 17.75
CA THR A 171 -11.19 0.88 17.27
C THR A 171 -11.33 1.20 15.79
N GLN A 172 -10.87 2.36 15.33
CA GLN A 172 -10.91 2.73 13.90
C GLN A 172 -10.05 1.80 13.03
N ILE A 173 -8.84 1.45 13.49
CA ILE A 173 -7.97 0.47 12.82
C ILE A 173 -8.67 -0.89 12.73
N GLN A 174 -9.28 -1.36 13.82
CA GLN A 174 -10.02 -2.62 13.83
C GLN A 174 -11.19 -2.60 12.83
N GLU A 175 -11.98 -1.53 12.80
CA GLU A 175 -13.07 -1.37 11.84
C GLU A 175 -12.60 -1.40 10.38
N LEU A 176 -11.47 -0.74 10.08
CA LEU A 176 -10.86 -0.77 8.75
C LEU A 176 -10.43 -2.19 8.36
N LEU A 177 -9.76 -2.89 9.28
CA LEU A 177 -9.29 -4.26 9.05
C LEU A 177 -10.45 -5.27 8.93
N ASP A 178 -11.45 -5.18 9.80
CA ASP A 178 -12.66 -5.98 9.76
C ASP A 178 -13.46 -5.77 8.47
N ALA A 179 -13.38 -4.57 7.87
CA ALA A 179 -14.01 -4.30 6.59
C ALA A 179 -13.17 -4.74 5.39
N CYS A 180 -11.84 -4.71 5.46
CA CYS A 180 -10.96 -4.96 4.31
C CYS A 180 -10.43 -6.40 4.24
N LEU A 181 -9.93 -6.96 5.35
CA LEU A 181 -9.30 -8.29 5.35
C LEU A 181 -10.21 -9.44 4.94
N PRO A 182 -11.54 -9.46 5.27
CA PRO A 182 -12.45 -10.48 4.74
C PRO A 182 -12.57 -10.53 3.22
N LYS A 183 -12.18 -9.46 2.53
CA LYS A 183 -12.23 -9.38 1.06
C LYS A 183 -11.04 -10.08 0.40
N LEU A 184 -10.00 -10.45 1.17
CA LEU A 184 -8.82 -11.15 0.65
C LEU A 184 -9.10 -12.65 0.45
N SER A 185 -8.85 -13.15 -0.76
CA SER A 185 -9.01 -14.56 -1.09
C SER A 185 -7.97 -15.43 -0.40
N ARG A 186 -8.25 -16.74 -0.38
CA ARG A 186 -7.35 -17.75 0.18
C ARG A 186 -7.13 -18.86 -0.86
N PRO A 187 -5.91 -19.02 -1.40
CA PRO A 187 -4.70 -18.24 -1.09
C PRO A 187 -4.80 -16.78 -1.57
N GLY A 188 -3.99 -15.91 -0.95
CA GLY A 188 -3.91 -14.49 -1.25
C GLY A 188 -2.67 -13.85 -0.65
N ILE A 189 -2.31 -12.66 -1.11
CA ILE A 189 -1.15 -11.89 -0.64
C ILE A 189 -1.62 -10.61 0.04
N LEU A 190 -1.08 -10.33 1.23
CA LEU A 190 -1.21 -9.06 1.92
C LEU A 190 0.14 -8.35 1.91
N SER A 191 0.18 -7.09 1.49
CA SER A 191 1.35 -6.22 1.54
C SER A 191 1.17 -5.16 2.62
N THR A 192 2.16 -5.03 3.50
CA THR A 192 2.12 -4.08 4.63
C THR A 192 3.51 -3.71 5.10
N THR A 193 3.65 -2.65 5.91
CA THR A 193 4.93 -2.32 6.55
C THR A 193 5.13 -3.10 7.84
N VAL A 194 6.38 -3.31 8.25
CA VAL A 194 6.74 -4.06 9.46
C VAL A 194 6.06 -3.48 10.71
N GLU A 195 5.93 -2.17 10.77
CA GLU A 195 5.27 -1.42 11.84
C GLU A 195 3.77 -1.79 11.96
N GLU A 196 3.15 -2.24 10.87
CA GLU A 196 1.74 -2.58 10.79
C GLU A 196 1.45 -4.09 10.87
N VAL A 197 2.48 -4.94 10.72
CA VAL A 197 2.34 -6.41 10.71
C VAL A 197 1.58 -6.93 11.92
N THR A 198 1.85 -6.37 13.11
CA THR A 198 1.21 -6.82 14.35
C THR A 198 -0.31 -6.66 14.34
N TRP A 199 -0.85 -5.63 13.66
CA TRP A 199 -2.28 -5.45 13.47
C TRP A 199 -2.87 -6.54 12.56
N MET A 200 -2.15 -6.89 11.50
CA MET A 200 -2.54 -7.94 10.56
C MET A 200 -2.52 -9.31 11.23
N GLU A 201 -1.45 -9.62 11.96
CA GLU A 201 -1.29 -10.90 12.67
C GLU A 201 -2.34 -11.09 13.76
N ASP A 202 -2.66 -10.06 14.54
CA ASP A 202 -3.75 -10.10 15.52
C ASP A 202 -5.08 -10.46 14.84
N TRP A 203 -5.43 -9.76 13.76
CA TRP A 203 -6.67 -9.99 13.04
C TRP A 203 -6.73 -11.41 12.45
N LEU A 204 -5.65 -11.84 11.78
CA LEU A 204 -5.56 -13.17 11.18
C LEU A 204 -5.65 -14.27 12.23
N THR A 205 -5.01 -14.07 13.40
CA THR A 205 -5.06 -15.01 14.53
C THR A 205 -6.47 -15.12 15.11
N ARG A 206 -7.14 -13.99 15.39
CA ARG A 206 -8.53 -13.99 15.87
C ARG A 206 -9.49 -14.69 14.90
N ASN A 207 -9.22 -14.58 13.59
CA ASN A 207 -10.01 -15.21 12.53
C ASN A 207 -9.53 -16.61 12.13
N ARG A 208 -8.55 -17.19 12.84
CA ARG A 208 -8.00 -18.55 12.60
C ARG A 208 -7.51 -18.74 11.16
N ILE A 209 -6.88 -17.72 10.59
CA ILE A 209 -6.28 -17.74 9.26
C ILE A 209 -4.79 -18.02 9.42
N LEU A 210 -4.34 -19.13 8.85
CA LEU A 210 -2.91 -19.44 8.78
C LEU A 210 -2.27 -18.55 7.72
N CYS A 211 -1.12 -17.99 8.08
CA CYS A 211 -0.34 -17.14 7.21
C CYS A 211 1.17 -17.34 7.42
N HIS A 212 1.94 -16.81 6.49
CA HIS A 212 3.41 -16.77 6.55
C HIS A 212 3.87 -15.37 6.18
N VAL A 213 4.48 -14.66 7.13
CA VAL A 213 5.17 -13.39 6.90
C VAL A 213 6.51 -13.70 6.24
N GLU A 214 6.75 -13.17 5.05
CA GLU A 214 8.02 -13.37 4.36
C GLU A 214 9.15 -12.56 5.00
N GLU A 215 10.33 -13.18 5.11
CA GLU A 215 11.54 -12.57 5.71
C GLU A 215 12.11 -11.43 4.85
N GLN A 216 11.91 -11.48 3.53
CA GLN A 216 12.46 -10.49 2.63
C GLN A 216 11.70 -9.17 2.76
N LEU A 217 12.42 -8.12 3.15
CA LEU A 217 11.89 -6.77 3.29
C LEU A 217 12.26 -5.89 2.10
N TYR A 218 11.44 -4.87 1.85
CA TYR A 218 11.61 -3.88 0.80
C TYR A 218 11.40 -2.48 1.37
N PRO A 219 12.36 -1.56 1.29
CA PRO A 219 12.17 -0.24 1.85
C PRO A 219 11.08 0.54 1.08
N THR A 220 10.20 1.24 1.80
CA THR A 220 9.25 2.20 1.22
C THR A 220 9.95 3.50 0.85
N ALA A 221 9.31 4.31 0.00
CA ALA A 221 9.99 5.43 -0.64
C ALA A 221 9.94 6.75 0.13
N ILE A 222 8.91 6.96 0.95
CA ILE A 222 8.69 8.22 1.69
C ILE A 222 9.40 8.16 3.04
N VAL A 223 8.95 7.27 3.92
CA VAL A 223 9.48 7.16 5.29
C VAL A 223 10.67 6.21 5.37
N GLY A 224 10.77 5.24 4.47
CA GLY A 224 11.83 4.24 4.48
C GLY A 224 11.48 2.96 5.24
N ASP A 225 10.27 2.91 5.81
CA ASP A 225 9.73 1.75 6.53
C ASP A 225 9.87 0.47 5.70
N PRO A 226 10.27 -0.66 6.30
CA PRO A 226 10.38 -1.91 5.58
C PRO A 226 8.99 -2.48 5.28
N LEU A 227 8.69 -2.67 4.00
CA LEU A 227 7.53 -3.41 3.51
C LEU A 227 7.83 -4.92 3.51
N CYS A 228 6.87 -5.74 3.93
CA CYS A 228 6.90 -7.18 3.78
C CYS A 228 5.64 -7.69 3.04
N PHE A 229 5.66 -8.99 2.73
CA PHE A 229 4.53 -9.71 2.15
C PHE A 229 4.08 -10.81 3.10
N ILE A 230 2.78 -10.93 3.31
CA ILE A 230 2.15 -11.97 4.12
C ILE A 230 1.35 -12.87 3.19
N ARG A 231 1.70 -14.15 3.13
CA ARG A 231 0.95 -15.15 2.34
C ARG A 231 -0.14 -15.77 3.19
N LEU A 232 -1.37 -15.77 2.69
CA LEU A 232 -2.46 -16.50 3.32
C LEU A 232 -2.56 -17.92 2.77
N GLU A 233 -2.67 -18.89 3.69
CA GLU A 233 -2.84 -20.29 3.33
C GLU A 233 -4.24 -20.56 2.76
N PRO A 234 -4.38 -21.49 1.79
CA PRO A 234 -5.67 -21.92 1.26
C PRO A 234 -6.63 -22.36 2.38
N THR A 235 -7.92 -22.06 2.23
CA THR A 235 -8.94 -22.62 3.12
C THR A 235 -8.92 -24.13 2.98
N LYS A 236 -8.63 -24.87 4.07
CA LYS A 236 -8.71 -26.34 4.08
C LYS A 236 -10.11 -26.73 3.60
N LYS A 237 -10.21 -27.43 2.45
CA LYS A 237 -11.48 -28.03 2.03
C LYS A 237 -11.93 -28.96 3.16
N ARG A 238 -13.08 -28.67 3.78
CA ARG A 238 -13.77 -29.66 4.61
C ARG A 238 -14.01 -30.86 3.71
N LYS A 239 -13.33 -31.99 3.98
CA LYS A 239 -13.72 -33.28 3.41
C LYS A 239 -15.19 -33.48 3.81
N ARG A 240 -16.07 -33.50 2.81
CA ARG A 240 -17.45 -33.98 3.00
C ARG A 240 -17.41 -35.48 3.19
#